data_AF-A0A7U9RDK9-F1
#
_entry.id   AF-A0A7U9RDK9-F1
#
_cell.length_a   1.000
_cell.length_b   1.000
_cell.length_c   1.000
_cell.angle_alpha   90.00
_cell.angle_beta   90.00
_cell.angle_gamma   90.00
#
_symmetry.space_group_name_H-M   'P 1'
#
loop_
_entity.id
_entity.type
_entity.pdbx_description
1 polymer ?
#
loop_
_entity_poly.entity_id
_entity_poly.type
_entity_poly.pdbx_seq_one_letter_code
_entity_poly.pdbx_strand_id
1 'polypeptide(L)'
;MKWKNGYCTTEGSEWYAVLHELAMASRYAKDPDRRKAADSLIKKLNSLTDGECMEIVYDIRKNYRIPKGSRTVGEMLAEARQRSGAEQLKGHDIMALERFDPEVCHMVIFEVLSGDSFAGSKGDRVRLFLTDAGYQKFKERQEQGEIRIENHAKVTPEGHLYYDHSRDMDCTR
;
A
#
# COMPACT_ATOMS: atom_id res chain seq x y z
N MET A 1 -1.15 -19.04 14.01
CA MET A 1 -0.81 -18.84 12.58
C MET A 1 -1.73 -19.69 11.72
N LYS A 2 -2.65 -19.07 10.98
CA LYS A 2 -3.44 -19.76 9.95
C LYS A 2 -3.21 -19.05 8.63
N TRP A 3 -2.70 -19.79 7.66
CA TRP A 3 -2.54 -19.38 6.28
C TRP A 3 -3.86 -19.64 5.55
N LYS A 4 -4.50 -18.62 5.00
CA LYS A 4 -5.51 -18.76 3.96
C LYS A 4 -5.45 -17.58 2.99
N ASN A 5 -5.28 -17.92 1.71
CA ASN A 5 -5.54 -17.09 0.52
C ASN A 5 -4.76 -15.78 0.38
N GLY A 6 -3.44 -15.87 0.15
CA GLY A 6 -2.70 -14.97 -0.76
C GLY A 6 -2.62 -13.48 -0.45
N TYR A 7 -3.30 -13.00 0.58
CA TYR A 7 -3.23 -11.63 1.07
C TYR A 7 -2.78 -11.69 2.52
N CYS A 8 -1.71 -10.96 2.85
CA CYS A 8 -1.38 -10.72 4.24
C CYS A 8 -2.47 -9.81 4.83
N THR A 9 -3.53 -10.40 5.38
CA THR A 9 -4.29 -9.74 6.44
C THR A 9 -3.35 -9.64 7.63
N THR A 10 -2.58 -8.56 7.70
CA THR A 10 -1.91 -8.18 8.94
C THR A 10 -2.97 -7.57 9.86
N GLU A 11 -3.85 -8.42 10.38
CA GLU A 11 -4.48 -8.18 11.69
C GLU A 11 -3.45 -8.34 12.84
N GLY A 12 -2.15 -8.48 12.51
CA GLY A 12 -1.04 -8.18 13.42
C GLY A 12 -0.44 -6.84 13.01
N SER A 13 -0.70 -5.81 13.81
CA SER A 13 -0.13 -4.45 13.83
C SER A 13 0.82 -4.05 12.68
N GLU A 14 0.60 -2.87 12.07
CA GLU A 14 1.53 -2.23 11.11
C GLU A 14 3.01 -2.33 11.57
N TRP A 15 3.21 -2.40 12.89
CA TRP A 15 4.46 -2.71 13.57
C TRP A 15 5.18 -4.00 13.16
N TYR A 16 4.47 -5.15 13.09
CA TYR A 16 5.10 -6.42 12.72
C TYR A 16 5.62 -6.38 11.29
N ALA A 17 4.90 -5.69 10.40
CA ALA A 17 5.35 -5.45 9.04
C ALA A 17 6.63 -4.59 9.02
N VAL A 18 6.69 -3.51 9.80
CA VAL A 18 7.90 -2.66 9.93
C VAL A 18 9.10 -3.48 10.42
N LEU A 19 8.92 -4.31 11.45
CA LEU A 19 9.98 -5.18 11.97
C LEU A 19 10.44 -6.23 10.94
N HIS A 20 9.50 -6.83 10.22
CA HIS A 20 9.80 -7.80 9.16
C HIS A 20 10.65 -7.15 8.06
N GLU A 21 10.24 -5.98 7.57
CA GLU A 21 10.97 -5.24 6.54
C GLU A 21 12.37 -4.84 7.00
N LEU A 22 12.51 -4.32 8.22
CA LEU A 22 13.82 -4.01 8.81
C LEU A 22 14.71 -5.25 8.91
N ALA A 23 14.14 -6.39 9.30
CA ALA A 23 14.87 -7.65 9.37
C ALA A 23 15.33 -8.12 7.98
N MET A 24 14.49 -8.00 6.95
CA MET A 24 14.88 -8.30 5.57
C MET A 24 15.98 -7.36 5.07
N ALA A 25 15.83 -6.06 5.31
CA ALA A 25 16.83 -5.06 4.95
C ALA A 25 18.19 -5.33 5.63
N SER A 26 18.20 -5.73 6.90
CA SER A 26 19.41 -6.12 7.63
C SER A 26 20.09 -7.34 6.99
N ARG A 27 19.31 -8.40 6.70
CA ARG A 27 19.82 -9.66 6.13
C ARG A 27 20.48 -9.46 4.77
N TYR A 28 19.88 -8.65 3.90
CA TYR A 28 20.37 -8.40 2.55
C TYR A 28 21.33 -7.21 2.44
N ALA A 29 21.59 -6.48 3.53
CA ALA A 29 22.57 -5.40 3.53
C ALA A 29 23.98 -5.95 3.27
N LYS A 30 24.61 -5.46 2.19
CA LYS A 30 26.02 -5.74 1.86
C LYS A 30 26.99 -5.06 2.83
N ASP A 31 26.58 -3.95 3.42
CA ASP A 31 27.36 -3.13 4.35
C ASP A 31 27.18 -3.63 5.81
N PRO A 32 28.27 -4.06 6.49
CA PRO A 32 28.22 -4.51 7.88
C PRO A 32 27.72 -3.46 8.87
N ASP A 33 28.01 -2.17 8.63
CA ASP A 33 27.62 -1.11 9.56
C ASP A 33 26.13 -0.82 9.45
N ARG A 34 25.57 -0.86 8.23
CA ARG A 34 24.12 -0.81 8.03
C ARG A 34 23.40 -1.99 8.68
N ARG A 35 23.98 -3.19 8.62
CA ARG A 35 23.43 -4.37 9.31
C ARG A 35 23.37 -4.18 10.81
N LYS A 36 24.49 -3.77 11.43
CA LYS A 36 24.55 -3.48 12.88
C LYS A 36 23.57 -2.38 13.29
N ALA A 37 23.44 -1.33 12.48
CA ALA A 37 22.49 -0.25 12.72
C ALA A 37 21.04 -0.76 12.69
N ALA A 38 20.69 -1.58 11.69
CA ALA A 38 19.37 -2.18 11.57
C ALA A 38 19.06 -3.13 12.75
N ASP A 39 19.99 -4.00 13.13
CA ASP A 39 19.82 -4.92 14.26
C ASP A 39 19.67 -4.17 15.60
N SER A 40 20.44 -3.10 15.79
CA SER A 40 20.33 -2.21 16.96
C SER A 40 18.97 -1.53 17.00
N LEU A 41 18.49 -1.05 15.85
CA LEU A 41 17.16 -0.45 15.72
C LEU A 41 16.06 -1.47 16.06
N ILE A 42 16.09 -2.67 15.47
CA ILE A 42 15.13 -3.75 15.74
C ILE A 42 15.06 -4.06 17.25
N LYS A 43 16.20 -4.09 17.95
CA LYS A 43 16.22 -4.30 19.41
C LYS A 43 15.53 -3.18 20.19
N LYS A 44 15.79 -1.91 19.85
CA LYS A 44 15.15 -0.76 20.49
C LYS A 44 13.65 -0.74 20.23
N LEU A 45 13.29 -1.03 19.00
CA LEU A 45 11.92 -1.15 18.54
C LEU A 45 11.17 -2.24 19.32
N ASN A 46 11.71 -3.45 19.46
CA ASN A 46 11.10 -4.53 20.25
C ASN A 46 10.93 -4.24 21.75
N SER A 47 11.56 -3.20 22.30
CA SER A 47 11.40 -2.80 23.71
C SER A 47 10.26 -1.82 23.97
N LEU A 48 9.63 -1.30 22.91
CA LEU A 48 8.53 -0.34 22.98
C LEU A 48 7.18 -1.05 22.95
N THR A 49 6.14 -0.39 23.46
CA THR A 49 4.75 -0.83 23.29
C THR A 49 4.24 -0.52 21.88
N ASP A 50 3.21 -1.24 21.42
CA ASP A 50 2.59 -1.00 20.11
C ASP A 50 2.17 0.46 19.89
N GLY A 51 1.70 1.14 20.95
CA GLY A 51 1.32 2.56 20.89
C GLY A 51 2.50 3.50 20.64
N GLU A 52 3.59 3.35 21.40
CA GLU A 52 4.80 4.18 21.25
C GLU A 52 5.48 3.93 19.90
N CYS A 53 5.49 2.68 19.43
CA CYS A 53 5.98 2.33 18.10
C CYS A 53 5.22 3.06 17.01
N MET A 54 3.89 3.09 17.11
CA MET A 54 3.04 3.76 16.12
C MET A 54 3.27 5.27 16.12
N GLU A 55 3.44 5.92 17.28
CA GLU A 55 3.78 7.35 17.35
C GLU A 55 5.08 7.66 16.60
N ILE A 56 6.12 6.84 16.79
CA ILE A 56 7.40 7.00 16.08
C ILE A 56 7.20 6.81 14.58
N VAL A 57 6.43 5.80 14.15
CA VAL A 57 6.16 5.56 12.73
C VAL A 57 5.41 6.74 12.11
N TYR A 58 4.42 7.30 12.81
CA TYR A 58 3.69 8.49 12.37
C TYR A 58 4.59 9.72 12.28
N ASP A 59 5.45 9.95 13.28
CA ASP A 59 6.39 11.06 13.28
C ASP A 59 7.38 10.95 12.11
N ILE A 60 7.96 9.77 11.89
CA ILE A 60 8.83 9.50 10.75
C ILE A 60 8.07 9.76 9.46
N ARG A 61 6.87 9.19 9.25
CA ARG A 61 6.09 9.40 8.01
C ARG A 61 5.81 10.89 7.76
N LYS A 62 5.52 11.65 8.82
CA LYS A 62 5.23 13.08 8.74
C LYS A 62 6.49 13.93 8.46
N ASN A 63 7.61 13.56 9.05
CA ASN A 63 8.85 14.35 9.03
C ASN A 63 9.92 13.80 8.08
N TYR A 64 9.66 12.67 7.41
CA TYR A 64 10.63 12.01 6.55
C TYR A 64 11.00 12.93 5.38
N ARG A 65 12.30 13.26 5.30
CA ARG A 65 12.88 14.00 4.18
C ARG A 65 13.83 13.07 3.46
N ILE A 66 13.59 12.89 2.17
CA ILE A 66 14.43 12.05 1.30
C ILE A 66 15.86 12.63 1.30
N PRO A 67 16.88 11.82 1.60
CA PRO A 67 18.27 12.28 1.58
C PRO A 67 18.65 12.91 0.24
N LYS A 68 19.46 13.98 0.26
CA LYS A 68 19.88 14.73 -0.95
C LYS A 68 20.88 13.99 -1.86
N GLY A 69 21.20 12.72 -1.59
CA GLY A 69 22.16 11.90 -2.34
C GLY A 69 21.57 11.21 -3.57
N SER A 70 22.20 10.11 -4.01
CA SER A 70 21.66 9.22 -5.04
C SER A 70 20.29 8.68 -4.62
N ARG A 71 19.25 8.95 -5.43
CA ARG A 71 17.88 8.54 -5.14
C ARG A 71 17.52 7.32 -5.96
N THR A 72 16.80 6.40 -5.34
CA THR A 72 16.09 5.33 -6.04
C THR A 72 14.89 5.90 -6.80
N VAL A 73 14.42 5.20 -7.83
CA VAL A 73 13.21 5.57 -8.57
C VAL A 73 12.00 5.66 -7.63
N GLY A 74 11.91 4.77 -6.63
CA GLY A 74 10.84 4.79 -5.63
C GLY A 74 10.86 6.05 -4.76
N GLU A 75 12.04 6.49 -4.31
CA GLU A 75 12.18 7.75 -3.55
C GLU A 75 11.80 8.96 -4.40
N MET A 76 12.20 9.01 -5.68
CA MET A 76 11.82 10.09 -6.59
C MET A 76 10.30 10.16 -6.80
N LEU A 77 9.65 9.01 -6.93
CA LEU A 77 8.20 8.91 -7.10
C LEU A 77 7.44 9.34 -5.82
N ALA A 78 7.93 8.94 -4.65
CA ALA A 78 7.38 9.37 -3.36
C ALA A 78 7.50 10.90 -3.18
N GLU A 79 8.64 11.50 -3.55
CA GLU A 79 8.83 12.95 -3.49
C GLU A 79 7.88 13.69 -4.43
N ALA A 80 7.75 13.22 -5.68
CA ALA A 80 6.87 13.82 -6.67
C ALA A 80 5.41 13.82 -6.18
N ARG A 81 4.95 12.72 -5.56
CA ARG A 81 3.63 12.61 -4.96
C ARG A 81 3.42 13.61 -3.82
N GLN A 82 4.37 13.71 -2.90
CA GLN A 82 4.30 14.65 -1.77
C GLN A 82 4.24 16.09 -2.28
N ARG A 83 5.06 16.43 -3.28
CA ARG A 83 5.08 17.77 -3.91
C ARG A 83 3.78 18.10 -4.63
N SER A 84 3.16 17.11 -5.29
CA SER A 84 1.88 17.31 -5.98
C SER A 84 0.67 17.33 -5.04
N GLY A 85 0.86 17.00 -3.75
CA GLY A 85 -0.23 16.82 -2.80
C GLY A 85 -1.15 15.65 -3.14
N ALA A 86 -0.70 14.70 -3.96
CA ALA A 86 -1.54 13.59 -4.39
C ALA A 86 -1.79 12.62 -3.22
N GLU A 87 -3.05 12.28 -3.00
CA GLU A 87 -3.48 11.54 -1.83
C GLU A 87 -2.80 10.16 -1.69
N GLN A 88 -2.41 9.89 -0.45
CA GLN A 88 -2.13 8.63 0.27
C GLN A 88 -3.01 7.38 0.08
N LEU A 89 -3.40 6.89 -1.12
CA LEU A 89 -4.22 5.65 -1.21
C LEU A 89 -3.59 4.47 -0.44
N LYS A 90 -4.42 3.79 0.37
CA LYS A 90 -4.08 2.56 1.09
C LYS A 90 -4.10 1.34 0.14
N GLY A 91 -3.66 0.19 0.63
CA GLY A 91 -3.57 -1.05 -0.17
C GLY A 91 -2.22 -1.17 -0.87
N HIS A 92 -2.24 -1.52 -2.16
CA HIS A 92 -1.01 -1.77 -2.93
C HIS A 92 -0.23 -0.47 -3.20
N ASP A 93 1.09 -0.56 -3.06
CA ASP A 93 2.00 0.59 -3.09
C ASP A 93 2.08 1.28 -4.47
N ILE A 94 2.68 2.47 -4.50
CA ILE A 94 2.77 3.29 -5.72
C ILE A 94 3.58 2.64 -6.86
N MET A 95 4.44 1.66 -6.56
CA MET A 95 5.15 0.87 -7.57
C MET A 95 4.23 -0.14 -8.24
N ALA A 96 3.18 -0.58 -7.54
CA ALA A 96 2.08 -1.39 -8.08
C ALA A 96 2.58 -2.65 -8.79
N LEU A 97 3.51 -3.37 -8.15
CA LEU A 97 4.18 -4.53 -8.74
C LEU A 97 3.21 -5.69 -8.97
N GLU A 98 2.12 -5.75 -8.19
CA GLU A 98 1.06 -6.76 -8.27
C GLU A 98 0.37 -6.76 -9.64
N ARG A 99 0.44 -5.66 -10.40
CA ARG A 99 -0.16 -5.58 -11.74
C ARG A 99 0.51 -6.47 -12.78
N PHE A 100 1.70 -6.99 -12.48
CA PHE A 100 2.45 -7.89 -13.37
C PHE A 100 2.20 -9.37 -13.06
N ASP A 101 1.38 -9.68 -12.07
CA ASP A 101 0.90 -11.04 -11.86
C ASP A 101 -0.05 -11.41 -13.03
N PRO A 102 0.18 -12.52 -13.74
CA PRO A 102 -0.65 -12.91 -14.88
C PRO A 102 -2.12 -13.20 -14.52
N GLU A 103 -2.44 -13.45 -13.24
CA GLU A 103 -3.82 -13.63 -12.79
C GLU A 103 -4.55 -12.31 -12.51
N VAL A 104 -3.83 -11.19 -12.46
CA VAL A 104 -4.40 -9.86 -12.20
C VAL A 104 -4.91 -9.24 -13.51
N CYS A 105 -6.22 -8.99 -13.55
CA CYS A 105 -6.90 -8.42 -14.71
C CYS A 105 -7.52 -7.04 -14.43
N HIS A 106 -7.54 -6.61 -13.16
CA HIS A 106 -8.29 -5.45 -12.70
C HIS A 106 -7.51 -4.58 -11.73
N MET A 107 -7.60 -3.27 -11.89
CA MET A 107 -7.21 -2.29 -10.89
C MET A 107 -8.47 -1.55 -10.44
N VAL A 108 -8.67 -1.45 -9.13
CA VAL A 108 -9.78 -0.71 -8.53
C VAL A 108 -9.28 0.28 -7.51
N ILE A 109 -9.89 1.46 -7.51
CA ILE A 109 -9.81 2.44 -6.42
C ILE A 109 -11.21 2.55 -5.84
N PHE A 110 -11.36 2.36 -4.53
CA PHE A 110 -12.64 2.38 -3.85
C PHE A 110 -12.54 3.01 -2.46
N GLU A 111 -13.65 3.57 -2.01
CA GLU A 111 -13.85 4.06 -0.65
C GLU A 111 -14.57 2.99 0.19
N VAL A 112 -14.11 2.77 1.42
CA VAL A 112 -14.78 1.89 2.39
C VAL A 112 -15.91 2.63 3.10
N LEU A 113 -17.15 2.15 2.97
CA LEU A 113 -18.33 2.79 3.57
C LEU A 113 -18.74 2.16 4.91
N SER A 114 -18.44 0.86 5.11
CA SER A 114 -18.78 0.10 6.32
C SER A 114 -17.54 -0.25 7.14
N GLY A 115 -17.64 -0.14 8.48
CA GLY A 115 -16.53 -0.40 9.41
C GLY A 115 -16.15 -1.88 9.56
N ASP A 116 -17.03 -2.81 9.15
CA ASP A 116 -16.77 -4.26 9.15
C ASP A 116 -16.19 -4.77 7.82
N SER A 117 -15.69 -3.87 6.96
CA SER A 117 -15.15 -4.29 5.66
C SER A 117 -13.78 -4.95 5.82
N PHE A 118 -13.58 -6.06 5.10
CA PHE A 118 -12.28 -6.74 4.98
C PHE A 118 -11.16 -5.84 4.41
N ALA A 119 -11.51 -4.70 3.81
CA ALA A 119 -10.62 -3.92 2.95
C ALA A 119 -9.99 -2.69 3.63
N GLY A 120 -10.43 -2.31 4.82
CA GLY A 120 -9.93 -1.14 5.54
C GLY A 120 -10.95 -0.56 6.53
N SER A 121 -10.58 0.56 7.14
CA SER A 121 -11.46 1.32 8.03
C SER A 121 -12.43 2.17 7.23
N LYS A 122 -13.60 2.47 7.79
CA LYS A 122 -14.57 3.39 7.17
C LYS A 122 -13.92 4.73 6.79
N GLY A 123 -14.15 5.17 5.56
CA GLY A 123 -13.59 6.37 4.95
C GLY A 123 -12.23 6.17 4.29
N ASP A 124 -11.62 4.98 4.39
CA ASP A 124 -10.37 4.70 3.72
C ASP A 124 -10.56 4.63 2.20
N ARG A 125 -9.72 5.36 1.46
CA ARG A 125 -9.56 5.20 0.01
C ARG A 125 -8.42 4.22 -0.28
N VAL A 126 -8.76 3.13 -0.95
CA VAL A 126 -7.88 1.98 -1.13
C VAL A 126 -7.73 1.68 -2.62
N ARG A 127 -6.51 1.33 -3.04
CA ARG A 127 -6.23 0.83 -4.38
C ARG A 127 -5.74 -0.61 -4.33
N LEU A 128 -6.38 -1.48 -5.10
CA LEU A 128 -6.02 -2.90 -5.20
C LEU A 128 -5.92 -3.37 -6.65
N PHE A 129 -5.10 -4.39 -6.83
CA PHE A 129 -4.96 -5.17 -8.06
C PHE A 129 -5.61 -6.53 -7.82
N LEU A 130 -6.57 -6.89 -8.67
CA LEU A 130 -7.48 -8.01 -8.45
C LEU A 130 -7.53 -8.91 -9.68
N THR A 131 -7.78 -10.19 -9.42
CA THR A 131 -8.22 -11.16 -10.43
C THR A 131 -9.67 -10.89 -10.85
N ASP A 132 -10.15 -11.50 -11.93
CA ASP A 132 -11.57 -11.40 -12.35
C ASP A 132 -12.52 -11.83 -11.22
N ALA A 133 -12.19 -12.92 -10.51
CA ALA A 133 -12.97 -13.41 -9.38
C ALA A 133 -12.94 -12.44 -8.18
N GLY A 134 -11.78 -11.81 -7.94
CA GLY A 134 -11.65 -10.76 -6.92
C GLY A 134 -12.53 -9.55 -7.26
N TYR A 135 -12.48 -9.08 -8.49
CA TYR A 135 -13.27 -7.94 -8.95
C TYR A 135 -14.78 -8.21 -8.87
N GLN A 136 -15.24 -9.41 -9.22
CA GLN A 136 -16.66 -9.77 -9.12
C GLN A 136 -17.20 -9.65 -7.68
N LYS A 137 -16.44 -10.10 -6.68
CA LYS A 137 -16.79 -9.93 -5.25
C LYS A 137 -16.86 -8.47 -4.83
N PHE A 138 -15.98 -7.63 -5.39
CA PHE A 138 -16.00 -6.20 -5.11
C PHE A 138 -17.24 -5.51 -5.69
N LYS A 139 -17.74 -5.95 -6.85
CA LYS A 139 -19.03 -5.47 -7.38
C LYS A 139 -20.20 -5.86 -6.48
N GLU A 140 -20.24 -7.10 -6.00
CA GLU A 140 -21.29 -7.57 -5.07
C GLU A 140 -21.29 -6.74 -3.77
N ARG A 141 -20.11 -6.43 -3.22
CA ARG A 141 -19.98 -5.58 -2.03
C ARG A 141 -20.41 -4.14 -2.27
N GLN A 142 -20.16 -3.63 -3.48
CA GLN A 142 -20.68 -2.32 -3.87
C GLN A 142 -22.21 -2.32 -3.91
N GLU A 143 -22.84 -3.37 -4.43
CA GLU A 143 -24.31 -3.53 -4.42
C GLU A 143 -24.87 -3.62 -2.98
N GLN A 144 -24.12 -4.23 -2.07
CA GLN A 144 -24.45 -4.30 -0.65
C GLN A 144 -24.19 -2.98 0.11
N GLY A 145 -23.58 -1.98 -0.54
CA GLY A 145 -23.28 -0.68 0.06
C GLY A 145 -22.09 -0.70 1.04
N GLU A 146 -21.26 -1.74 1.03
CA GLU A 146 -20.09 -1.85 1.91
C GLU A 146 -18.93 -0.97 1.44
N ILE A 147 -18.81 -0.81 0.12
CA ILE A 147 -17.75 -0.05 -0.54
C ILE A 147 -18.31 0.74 -1.73
N ARG A 148 -17.59 1.77 -2.17
CA ARG A 148 -17.88 2.51 -3.39
C ARG A 148 -16.68 2.48 -4.32
N ILE A 149 -16.80 1.83 -5.47
CA ILE A 149 -15.74 1.84 -6.48
C ILE A 149 -15.78 3.20 -7.18
N GLU A 150 -14.68 3.93 -7.08
CA GLU A 150 -14.53 5.25 -7.69
C GLU A 150 -13.94 5.13 -9.09
N ASN A 151 -12.84 4.38 -9.22
CA ASN A 151 -12.16 4.16 -10.49
C ASN A 151 -11.92 2.68 -10.71
N HIS A 152 -11.99 2.28 -11.98
CA HIS A 152 -11.64 0.95 -12.44
C HIS A 152 -10.78 1.04 -13.71
N ALA A 153 -9.80 0.15 -13.83
CA ALA A 153 -9.04 -0.06 -15.05
C ALA A 153 -8.83 -1.54 -15.31
N LYS A 154 -8.89 -1.93 -16.57
CA LYS A 154 -8.41 -3.24 -17.03
C LYS A 154 -6.89 -3.27 -17.04
N VAL A 155 -6.33 -4.39 -16.60
CA VAL A 155 -4.89 -4.64 -16.56
C VAL A 155 -4.58 -5.71 -17.59
N THR A 156 -3.62 -5.45 -18.49
CA THR A 156 -3.13 -6.49 -19.42
C THR A 156 -2.17 -7.45 -18.72
N PRO A 157 -1.91 -8.64 -19.28
CA PRO A 157 -0.87 -9.54 -18.75
C PRO A 157 0.53 -8.92 -18.67
N GLU A 158 0.79 -7.87 -19.45
CA GLU A 158 2.05 -7.09 -19.43
C GLU A 158 2.02 -5.95 -18.39
N GLY A 159 0.93 -5.79 -17.65
CA GLY A 159 0.76 -4.78 -16.61
C GLY A 159 0.36 -3.38 -17.09
N HIS A 160 -0.16 -3.25 -18.31
CA HIS A 160 -0.67 -1.98 -18.84
C HIS A 160 -2.09 -1.70 -18.35
N LEU A 161 -2.37 -0.45 -17.98
CA LEU A 161 -3.65 -0.02 -17.42
C LEU A 161 -4.51 0.67 -18.48
N TYR A 162 -5.75 0.21 -18.62
CA TYR A 162 -6.77 0.78 -19.48
C TYR A 162 -7.95 1.20 -18.62
N TYR A 163 -8.00 2.48 -18.28
CA TYR A 163 -9.08 3.04 -17.49
C TYR A 163 -10.39 2.97 -18.26
N ASP A 164 -11.46 2.60 -17.56
CA ASP A 164 -12.79 2.75 -18.10
C ASP A 164 -13.03 4.24 -18.31
N HIS A 165 -13.03 4.68 -19.56
CA HIS A 165 -13.34 6.07 -19.88
C HIS A 165 -14.81 6.32 -19.53
N SER A 166 -15.05 6.95 -18.38
CA SER A 166 -16.22 7.79 -18.24
C SER A 166 -16.05 8.93 -19.25
N ARG A 167 -16.86 8.94 -20.31
CA ARG A 167 -17.25 10.20 -20.95
C ARG A 167 -17.83 11.04 -19.82
N ASP A 168 -17.03 11.92 -19.23
CA ASP A 168 -17.36 13.04 -18.33
C ASP A 168 -16.08 13.45 -17.58
N MET A 169 -15.05 13.84 -18.33
CA MET A 169 -14.02 14.75 -17.83
C MET A 169 -14.18 16.02 -18.65
N ASP A 170 -15.23 16.78 -18.30
CA ASP A 170 -15.40 18.13 -18.79
C ASP A 170 -14.22 18.94 -18.23
N CYS A 171 -13.29 19.26 -19.12
CA CYS A 171 -12.08 20.01 -18.82
C CYS A 171 -12.50 21.46 -18.53
N THR A 172 -12.95 21.76 -17.30
CA THR A 172 -13.09 23.14 -16.82
C THR A 172 -11.94 23.48 -15.88
N ARG A 173 -10.85 23.86 -16.56
CA ARG A 173 -9.95 25.01 -16.33
C ARG A 173 -9.60 25.42 -14.89
#